data_AF-A0A7C5ZEC0-F1
#
_entry.id   AF-A0A7C5ZEC0-F1
#
_cell.length_a   1.000
_cell.length_b   1.000
_cell.length_c   1.000
_cell.angle_alpha   90.00
_cell.angle_beta   90.00
_cell.angle_gamma   90.00
#
_symmetry.space_group_name_H-M   'P 1'
#
loop_
_entity.id
_entity.type
_entity.pdbx_description
1 polymer ?
#
loop_
_entity_poly.entity_id
_entity_poly.type
_entity_poly.pdbx_seq_one_letter_code
_entity_poly.pdbx_strand_id
1 'polypeptide(L)'
;MVSLHLALWISLLIPVFGMNEEPASDSAGPDELPVTLTVRLNRNVYQESNFGEPPQIAVWVEKEDAMRTVWVSRRTATGYWEGKVECPTSLPIWVSRYVRRTGNPAPGVLNPLPDALTGATPVRNLTIRTRLPRGSSWTLFLELNISGDYNASFPPRLEGGLPDPDGNGQPSLIYAVPFRVVPDFRAEPVLTGRSDQLDPVSRPIPDLSGITSARHILKSCVLTVGSSR
;
A
#
# COMPACT_ATOMS: atom_id res chain seq x y z
N MET A 1 -67.19 -22.95 78.32
CA MET A 1 -66.63 -21.99 79.29
C MET A 1 -65.21 -21.68 78.84
N VAL A 2 -64.90 -20.40 78.57
CA VAL A 2 -63.56 -19.79 78.35
C VAL A 2 -62.89 -20.13 76.98
N SER A 3 -62.85 -19.22 75.99
CA SER A 3 -61.85 -18.13 75.71
C SER A 3 -60.42 -18.65 75.48
N LEU A 4 -59.54 -18.14 74.59
CA LEU A 4 -59.47 -17.12 73.53
C LEU A 4 -58.07 -17.28 72.86
N HIS A 5 -57.84 -16.65 71.70
CA HIS A 5 -56.56 -16.26 71.04
C HIS A 5 -56.24 -16.99 69.70
N LEU A 6 -56.28 -16.35 68.52
CA LEU A 6 -55.53 -15.21 67.92
C LEU A 6 -54.15 -15.62 67.36
N ALA A 7 -53.99 -15.62 66.03
CA ALA A 7 -52.78 -15.25 65.25
C ALA A 7 -53.02 -15.59 63.75
N LEU A 8 -53.24 -14.59 62.88
CA LEU A 8 -52.29 -13.78 62.10
C LEU A 8 -51.80 -14.44 60.80
N TRP A 9 -51.99 -13.67 59.72
CA TRP A 9 -51.58 -13.88 58.33
C TRP A 9 -50.06 -13.88 58.15
N ILE A 10 -49.56 -14.52 57.09
CA ILE A 10 -48.56 -13.99 56.13
C ILE A 10 -48.66 -14.83 54.83
N SER A 11 -49.06 -14.20 53.73
CA SER A 11 -48.88 -14.72 52.37
C SER A 11 -47.48 -14.33 51.90
N LEU A 12 -46.65 -15.32 51.57
CA LEU A 12 -45.32 -15.09 50.99
C LEU A 12 -45.45 -14.96 49.47
N LEU A 13 -45.39 -13.73 48.96
CA LEU A 13 -45.17 -13.44 47.53
C LEU A 13 -43.68 -13.64 47.23
N ILE A 14 -43.37 -14.63 46.38
CA ILE A 14 -42.05 -14.79 45.78
C ILE A 14 -42.04 -13.95 44.50
N PRO A 15 -41.20 -12.89 44.37
CA PRO A 15 -41.00 -12.27 43.08
C PRO A 15 -40.09 -13.17 42.23
N VAL A 16 -40.64 -13.67 41.11
CA VAL A 16 -39.85 -14.18 39.99
C VAL A 16 -39.12 -12.99 39.38
N PHE A 17 -37.87 -12.80 39.78
CA PHE A 17 -36.97 -11.88 39.09
C PHE A 17 -36.63 -12.50 37.74
N GLY A 18 -37.27 -12.01 36.68
CA GLY A 18 -36.84 -12.24 35.31
C GLY A 18 -35.47 -11.61 35.13
N MET A 19 -34.43 -12.45 35.13
CA MET A 19 -33.13 -12.09 34.60
C MET A 19 -33.30 -11.93 33.08
N ASN A 20 -33.49 -10.69 32.63
CA ASN A 20 -33.21 -10.35 31.25
C ASN A 20 -31.69 -10.52 31.08
N GLU A 21 -31.26 -11.64 30.51
CA GLU A 21 -29.97 -11.69 29.84
C GLU A 21 -30.04 -10.69 28.68
N GLU A 22 -29.46 -9.51 28.89
CA GLU A 22 -29.04 -8.69 27.75
C GLU A 22 -28.13 -9.55 26.88
N PRO A 23 -28.42 -9.72 25.58
CA PRO A 23 -27.50 -10.43 24.71
C PRO A 23 -26.19 -9.65 24.72
N ALA A 24 -25.11 -10.34 25.12
CA ALA A 24 -23.75 -9.87 25.06
C ALA A 24 -23.54 -9.11 23.74
N SER A 25 -23.24 -7.81 23.83
CA SER A 25 -22.99 -7.00 22.66
C SER A 25 -21.87 -7.66 21.86
N ASP A 26 -22.24 -8.03 20.63
CA ASP A 26 -21.38 -8.48 19.55
C ASP A 26 -19.99 -7.83 19.68
N SER A 27 -18.95 -8.65 19.82
CA SER A 27 -17.58 -8.19 19.94
C SER A 27 -17.20 -7.46 18.66
N ALA A 28 -17.30 -6.12 18.71
CA ALA A 28 -17.00 -5.25 17.59
C ALA A 28 -15.62 -5.62 17.03
N GLY A 29 -15.60 -6.10 15.78
CA GLY A 29 -14.36 -6.19 15.01
C GLY A 29 -13.64 -4.83 15.04
N PRO A 30 -12.32 -4.79 14.75
CA PRO A 30 -11.57 -3.54 14.83
C PRO A 30 -12.30 -2.44 14.05
N ASP A 31 -12.61 -1.33 14.73
CA ASP A 31 -13.17 -0.13 14.12
C ASP A 31 -12.16 0.37 13.08
N GLU A 32 -12.36 -0.01 11.82
CA GLU A 32 -11.47 0.32 10.71
C GLU A 32 -12.05 1.43 9.85
N LEU A 33 -11.18 2.36 9.44
CA LEU A 33 -11.54 3.40 8.49
C LEU A 33 -11.00 3.07 7.09
N PRO A 34 -11.76 3.40 6.02
CA PRO A 34 -11.26 3.30 4.66
C PRO A 34 -10.13 4.30 4.45
N VAL A 35 -9.06 3.84 3.84
CA VAL A 35 -7.90 4.63 3.43
C VAL A 35 -7.80 4.52 1.92
N THR A 36 -7.82 5.66 1.23
CA THR A 36 -7.82 5.74 -0.22
C THR A 36 -6.61 6.53 -0.71
N LEU A 37 -5.85 5.96 -1.64
CA LEU A 37 -4.83 6.66 -2.40
C LEU A 37 -5.35 6.90 -3.82
N THR A 38 -5.45 8.16 -4.22
CA THR A 38 -5.82 8.54 -5.59
C THR A 38 -4.59 9.08 -6.30
N VAL A 39 -4.14 8.35 -7.32
CA VAL A 39 -2.96 8.65 -8.12
C VAL A 39 -3.40 9.11 -9.51
N ARG A 40 -2.89 10.25 -9.98
CA ARG A 40 -3.04 10.73 -11.35
C ARG A 40 -1.68 10.78 -12.02
N LEU A 41 -1.53 10.03 -13.11
CA LEU A 41 -0.29 9.92 -13.84
C LEU A 41 -0.21 10.95 -14.98
N ASN A 42 1.00 11.43 -15.25
CA ASN A 42 1.31 12.19 -16.42
C ASN A 42 1.61 11.26 -17.59
N ARG A 43 0.56 11.00 -18.38
CA ARG A 43 0.63 10.09 -19.52
C ARG A 43 1.77 10.41 -20.50
N ASN A 44 2.07 11.67 -20.74
CA ASN A 44 3.10 12.06 -21.70
C ASN A 44 4.48 11.53 -21.28
N VAL A 45 4.80 11.56 -19.99
CA VAL A 45 6.11 11.16 -19.46
C VAL A 45 6.46 9.73 -19.85
N TYR A 46 5.55 8.77 -19.60
CA TYR A 46 5.86 7.37 -19.90
C TYR A 46 5.61 7.01 -21.37
N GLN A 47 4.79 7.77 -22.10
CA GLN A 47 4.61 7.55 -23.55
C GLN A 47 5.81 8.02 -24.38
N GLU A 48 6.55 9.00 -23.86
CA GLU A 48 7.78 9.52 -24.46
C GLU A 48 9.01 8.69 -24.06
N SER A 49 8.86 7.72 -23.12
CA SER A 49 9.92 6.76 -22.84
C SER A 49 10.14 5.82 -24.01
N ASN A 50 11.29 5.15 -24.05
CA ASN A 50 11.63 4.24 -25.14
C ASN A 50 10.65 3.06 -25.27
N PHE A 51 9.97 2.67 -24.18
CA PHE A 51 9.02 1.55 -24.18
C PHE A 51 7.57 2.01 -24.29
N GLY A 52 7.24 3.26 -23.91
CA GLY A 52 5.89 3.79 -24.07
C GLY A 52 4.85 3.18 -23.12
N GLU A 53 5.28 2.36 -22.17
CA GLU A 53 4.41 1.56 -21.30
C GLU A 53 4.04 2.29 -20.00
N PRO A 54 2.84 2.06 -19.44
CA PRO A 54 2.49 2.56 -18.13
C PRO A 54 3.51 2.14 -17.05
N PRO A 55 3.74 2.97 -16.03
CA PRO A 55 4.72 2.67 -14.99
C PRO A 55 4.39 1.40 -14.21
N GLN A 56 5.43 0.76 -13.67
CA GLN A 56 5.26 -0.19 -12.57
C GLN A 56 5.03 0.62 -11.28
N ILE A 57 4.10 0.15 -10.44
CA ILE A 57 3.72 0.85 -9.21
C ILE A 57 3.63 -0.16 -8.06
N ALA A 58 4.13 0.20 -6.88
CA ALA A 58 3.82 -0.47 -5.62
C ALA A 58 3.31 0.54 -4.60
N VAL A 59 2.30 0.13 -3.83
CA VAL A 59 1.76 0.87 -2.69
C VAL A 59 1.69 -0.05 -1.49
N TRP A 60 2.25 0.40 -0.38
CA TRP A 60 2.23 -0.34 0.87
C TRP A 60 2.16 0.61 2.05
N VAL A 61 1.78 0.08 3.20
CA VAL A 61 1.79 0.79 4.47
C VAL A 61 2.70 0.07 5.45
N GLU A 62 3.38 0.84 6.30
CA GLU A 62 4.20 0.32 7.38
C GLU A 62 3.78 0.92 8.72
N LYS A 63 3.82 0.08 9.75
CA LYS A 63 3.72 0.46 11.15
C LYS A 63 4.72 -0.38 11.92
N GLU A 64 5.64 0.27 12.64
CA GLU A 64 6.70 -0.40 13.40
C GLU A 64 7.44 -1.41 12.51
N ASP A 65 7.45 -2.69 12.89
CA ASP A 65 8.07 -3.77 12.12
C ASP A 65 7.15 -4.39 11.06
N ALA A 66 5.85 -4.08 11.08
CA ALA A 66 4.88 -4.62 10.13
C ALA A 66 4.82 -3.84 8.81
N MET A 67 4.71 -4.58 7.71
CA MET A 67 4.43 -4.06 6.37
C MET A 67 3.16 -4.74 5.83
N ARG A 68 2.33 -3.97 5.14
CA ARG A 68 1.19 -4.48 4.37
C ARG A 68 1.25 -3.93 2.95
N THR A 69 1.48 -4.81 1.97
CA THR A 69 1.25 -4.46 0.56
C THR A 69 -0.23 -4.17 0.36
N VAL A 70 -0.53 -3.02 -0.23
CA VAL A 70 -1.90 -2.61 -0.55
C VAL A 70 -2.21 -2.87 -2.02
N TRP A 71 -1.26 -2.57 -2.90
CA TRP A 71 -1.40 -2.79 -4.34
C TRP A 71 -0.04 -2.85 -5.01
N VAL A 72 0.12 -3.67 -6.04
CA VAL A 72 1.32 -3.72 -6.88
C VAL A 72 0.99 -4.06 -8.34
N SER A 73 1.76 -3.55 -9.29
CA SER A 73 1.57 -3.86 -10.72
C SER A 73 1.80 -5.35 -11.01
N ARG A 74 0.94 -5.92 -11.86
CA ARG A 74 0.94 -7.35 -12.18
C ARG A 74 2.27 -7.94 -12.61
N ARG A 75 3.02 -7.26 -13.48
CA ARG A 75 4.28 -7.82 -13.99
C ARG A 75 5.27 -8.10 -12.87
N THR A 76 5.42 -7.16 -11.94
CA THR A 76 6.27 -7.32 -10.76
C THR A 76 5.69 -8.34 -9.77
N ALA A 77 4.37 -8.32 -9.57
CA ALA A 77 3.68 -9.22 -8.64
C ALA A 77 3.73 -10.71 -9.04
N THR A 78 3.78 -11.00 -10.35
CA THR A 78 3.70 -12.37 -10.88
C THR A 78 4.95 -12.81 -11.64
N GLY A 79 5.94 -11.93 -11.82
CA GLY A 79 7.13 -12.17 -12.65
C GLY A 79 6.82 -12.34 -14.14
N TYR A 80 5.66 -11.87 -14.62
CA TYR A 80 5.30 -12.01 -16.03
C TYR A 80 5.88 -10.84 -16.84
N TRP A 81 7.06 -11.07 -17.41
CA TRP A 81 7.79 -10.08 -18.21
C TRP A 81 7.86 -10.51 -19.66
N GLU A 82 7.79 -9.54 -20.57
CA GLU A 82 7.97 -9.81 -21.99
C GLU A 82 9.45 -9.99 -22.32
N GLY A 83 9.81 -11.15 -22.89
CA GLY A 83 11.17 -11.43 -23.36
C GLY A 83 12.24 -11.62 -22.27
N LYS A 84 11.87 -11.66 -20.99
CA LYS A 84 12.82 -11.88 -19.88
C LYS A 84 12.19 -12.70 -18.74
N VAL A 85 13.04 -13.33 -17.93
CA VAL A 85 12.62 -14.17 -16.79
C VAL A 85 12.35 -13.33 -15.54
N GLU A 86 13.10 -12.24 -15.36
CA GLU A 86 13.02 -11.36 -14.20
C GLU A 86 13.33 -9.90 -14.59
N CYS A 87 12.93 -8.96 -13.72
CA CYS A 87 13.20 -7.52 -13.86
C CYS A 87 13.42 -6.93 -12.45
N PRO A 88 14.57 -7.18 -11.82
CA PRO A 88 14.83 -6.79 -10.43
C PRO A 88 14.73 -5.28 -10.19
N THR A 89 14.98 -4.47 -11.21
CA THR A 89 14.90 -2.99 -11.13
C THR A 89 13.48 -2.42 -11.28
N SER A 90 12.46 -3.27 -11.49
CA SER A 90 11.08 -2.81 -11.68
C SER A 90 10.48 -2.10 -10.46
N LEU A 91 10.60 -2.67 -9.26
CA LEU A 91 10.17 -2.07 -7.98
C LEU A 91 11.11 -2.49 -6.82
N PRO A 92 12.42 -2.17 -6.92
CA PRO A 92 13.46 -2.74 -6.07
C PRO A 92 13.28 -2.41 -4.59
N ILE A 93 12.79 -1.22 -4.25
CA ILE A 93 12.60 -0.83 -2.84
C ILE A 93 11.49 -1.68 -2.23
N TRP A 94 10.34 -1.75 -2.89
CA TRP A 94 9.20 -2.54 -2.42
C TRP A 94 9.55 -4.02 -2.33
N VAL A 95 10.21 -4.60 -3.34
CA VAL A 95 10.63 -6.02 -3.30
C VAL A 95 11.56 -6.26 -2.11
N SER A 96 12.60 -5.42 -1.93
CA SER A 96 13.53 -5.53 -0.81
C SER A 96 12.81 -5.44 0.53
N ARG A 97 11.87 -4.50 0.68
CA ARG A 97 11.08 -4.34 1.90
C ARG A 97 10.13 -5.51 2.14
N TYR A 98 9.46 -5.99 1.10
CA TYR A 98 8.55 -7.12 1.19
C TYR A 98 9.27 -8.35 1.73
N VAL A 99 10.41 -8.71 1.12
CA VAL A 99 11.22 -9.86 1.56
C VAL A 99 11.67 -9.68 3.01
N ARG A 100 12.26 -8.52 3.35
CA ARG A 100 12.79 -8.26 4.69
C ARG A 100 11.72 -8.25 5.79
N ARG A 101 10.53 -7.71 5.51
CA ARG A 101 9.48 -7.48 6.51
C ARG A 101 8.53 -8.66 6.67
N THR A 102 8.34 -9.46 5.62
CA THR A 102 7.41 -10.60 5.64
C THR A 102 8.12 -11.93 5.78
N GLY A 103 9.42 -12.00 5.46
CA GLY A 103 10.16 -13.26 5.38
C GLY A 103 9.82 -14.11 4.14
N ASN A 104 8.90 -13.65 3.29
CA ASN A 104 8.52 -14.34 2.07
C ASN A 104 9.56 -14.13 0.95
N PRO A 105 9.67 -15.07 -0.01
CA PRO A 105 10.49 -14.87 -1.20
C PRO A 105 10.00 -13.69 -2.05
N ALA A 106 10.91 -13.09 -2.83
CA ALA A 106 10.60 -11.99 -3.74
C ALA A 106 9.55 -12.42 -4.78
N PRO A 107 8.43 -11.68 -4.95
CA PRO A 107 7.35 -12.08 -5.86
C PRO A 107 7.83 -12.36 -7.28
N GLY A 108 7.26 -13.38 -7.91
CA GLY A 108 7.69 -13.86 -9.22
C GLY A 108 6.87 -15.05 -9.70
N VAL A 109 7.31 -15.69 -10.78
CA VAL A 109 6.58 -16.80 -11.41
C VAL A 109 6.35 -17.98 -10.44
N LEU A 110 7.34 -18.26 -9.57
CA LEU A 110 7.27 -19.36 -8.60
C LEU A 110 6.45 -19.02 -7.35
N ASN A 111 6.22 -17.74 -7.10
CA ASN A 111 5.56 -17.23 -5.89
C ASN A 111 4.80 -15.93 -6.21
N PRO A 112 3.78 -16.00 -7.08
CA PRO A 112 3.02 -14.84 -7.49
C PRO A 112 2.18 -14.32 -6.32
N LEU A 113 1.98 -13.00 -6.24
CA LEU A 113 1.03 -12.44 -5.28
C LEU A 113 -0.42 -12.70 -5.70
N PRO A 114 -1.36 -12.79 -4.74
CA PRO A 114 -2.79 -12.96 -5.04
C PRO A 114 -3.37 -11.81 -5.86
N ASP A 115 -4.31 -12.12 -6.76
CA ASP A 115 -5.01 -11.15 -7.63
C ASP A 115 -5.61 -9.96 -6.86
N ALA A 116 -6.03 -10.15 -5.61
CA ALA A 116 -6.57 -9.09 -4.75
C ALA A 116 -5.58 -7.93 -4.48
N LEU A 117 -4.27 -8.18 -4.60
CA LEU A 117 -3.21 -7.19 -4.36
C LEU A 117 -2.60 -6.66 -5.66
N THR A 118 -3.07 -7.10 -6.82
CA THR A 118 -2.43 -6.82 -8.10
C THR A 118 -3.41 -6.40 -9.19
N GLY A 119 -2.91 -5.64 -10.16
CA GLY A 119 -3.71 -5.22 -11.30
C GLY A 119 -2.87 -4.66 -12.44
N ALA A 120 -3.54 -4.41 -13.56
CA ALA A 120 -2.96 -3.60 -14.62
C ALA A 120 -2.80 -2.16 -14.12
N THR A 121 -1.68 -1.52 -14.44
CA THR A 121 -1.52 -0.08 -14.20
C THR A 121 -2.48 0.68 -15.11
N PRO A 122 -3.46 1.44 -14.58
CA PRO A 122 -4.37 2.21 -15.42
C PRO A 122 -3.64 3.33 -16.16
N VAL A 123 -4.14 3.68 -17.34
CA VAL A 123 -3.51 4.65 -18.26
C VAL A 123 -3.47 6.10 -17.71
N ARG A 124 -4.32 6.46 -16.73
CA ARG A 124 -4.38 7.85 -16.23
C ARG A 124 -4.59 7.95 -14.72
N ASN A 125 -5.60 7.27 -14.20
CA ASN A 125 -6.01 7.40 -12.80
C ASN A 125 -6.05 6.03 -12.14
N LEU A 126 -5.48 5.94 -10.95
CA LEU A 126 -5.49 4.75 -10.12
C LEU A 126 -6.02 5.12 -8.74
N THR A 127 -7.09 4.45 -8.31
CA THR A 127 -7.64 4.59 -6.96
C THR A 127 -7.43 3.29 -6.21
N ILE A 128 -6.56 3.34 -5.21
CA ILE A 128 -6.20 2.20 -4.38
C ILE A 128 -6.89 2.36 -3.04
N ARG A 129 -7.48 1.28 -2.52
CA ARG A 129 -8.22 1.29 -1.26
C ARG A 129 -7.73 0.21 -0.33
N THR A 130 -7.68 0.53 0.96
CA THR A 130 -7.49 -0.43 2.05
C THR A 130 -8.30 0.01 3.25
N ARG A 131 -8.33 -0.81 4.29
CA ARG A 131 -8.91 -0.47 5.59
C ARG A 131 -7.84 -0.64 6.66
N LEU A 132 -7.76 0.32 7.57
CA LEU A 132 -6.80 0.32 8.67
C LEU A 132 -7.51 0.64 9.99
N PRO A 133 -7.00 0.14 11.13
CA PRO A 133 -7.61 0.40 12.44
C PRO A 133 -7.66 1.89 12.76
N ARG A 134 -8.81 2.39 13.19
CA ARG A 134 -9.00 3.78 13.62
C ARG A 134 -7.99 4.15 14.71
N GLY A 135 -7.49 5.37 14.64
CA GLY A 135 -6.57 5.96 15.62
C GLY A 135 -5.13 5.49 15.51
N SER A 136 -4.85 4.43 14.73
CA SER A 136 -3.51 3.93 14.48
C SER A 136 -2.69 4.87 13.58
N SER A 137 -1.36 4.79 13.66
CA SER A 137 -0.43 5.58 12.85
C SER A 137 0.36 4.68 11.92
N TRP A 138 0.54 5.12 10.67
CA TRP A 138 1.20 4.39 9.60
C TRP A 138 2.02 5.34 8.74
N THR A 139 2.97 4.79 7.98
CA THR A 139 3.55 5.48 6.83
C THR A 139 3.07 4.78 5.57
N LEU A 140 2.44 5.52 4.66
CA LEU A 140 2.15 5.04 3.32
C LEU A 140 3.35 5.32 2.43
N PHE A 141 3.70 4.34 1.59
CA PHE A 141 4.73 4.44 0.57
C PHE A 141 4.13 4.18 -0.81
N LEU A 142 4.69 4.84 -1.81
CA LEU A 142 4.40 4.69 -3.22
C LEU A 142 5.73 4.64 -3.98
N GLU A 143 5.99 3.55 -4.69
CA GLU A 143 7.13 3.42 -5.61
C GLU A 143 6.61 3.43 -7.05
N LEU A 144 7.27 4.19 -7.92
CA LEU A 144 6.93 4.33 -9.34
C LEU A 144 8.17 4.12 -10.20
N ASN A 145 8.08 3.26 -11.20
CA ASN A 145 9.15 3.01 -12.15
C ASN A 145 8.65 3.15 -13.59
N ILE A 146 9.40 3.85 -14.43
CA ILE A 146 9.10 4.06 -15.84
C ILE A 146 10.21 3.41 -16.65
N SER A 147 9.98 2.17 -17.08
CA SER A 147 10.96 1.44 -17.87
C SER A 147 11.27 2.18 -19.18
N GLY A 148 12.55 2.22 -19.54
CA GLY A 148 13.06 2.85 -20.74
C GLY A 148 13.07 4.39 -20.69
N ASP A 149 12.93 5.02 -19.52
CA ASP A 149 12.99 6.48 -19.38
C ASP A 149 14.45 6.96 -19.29
N TYR A 150 15.20 6.78 -20.38
CA TYR A 150 16.63 7.09 -20.42
C TYR A 150 16.91 8.59 -20.53
N ASN A 151 18.08 9.00 -20.04
CA ASN A 151 18.63 10.33 -20.28
C ASN A 151 20.17 10.30 -20.23
N ALA A 152 20.82 11.47 -20.20
CA ALA A 152 22.27 11.58 -20.17
C ALA A 152 22.91 10.98 -18.90
N SER A 153 22.21 11.00 -17.76
CA SER A 153 22.68 10.44 -16.49
C SER A 153 22.36 8.96 -16.33
N PHE A 154 21.31 8.48 -16.99
CA PHE A 154 20.83 7.10 -16.98
C PHE A 154 20.68 6.60 -18.42
N PRO A 155 21.82 6.35 -19.10
CA PRO A 155 21.82 5.98 -20.51
C PRO A 155 21.33 4.54 -20.73
N PRO A 156 20.87 4.19 -21.94
CA PRO A 156 20.47 2.83 -22.32
C PRO A 156 21.66 1.88 -22.50
N ARG A 157 22.88 2.41 -22.45
CA ARG A 157 24.13 1.66 -22.56
C ARG A 157 25.04 2.03 -21.42
N LEU A 158 25.56 0.99 -20.77
CA LEU A 158 26.54 1.06 -19.71
C LEU A 158 27.93 1.42 -20.26
N GLU A 159 28.86 1.68 -19.35
CA GLU A 159 30.28 1.76 -19.68
C GLU A 159 30.72 0.47 -20.39
N GLY A 160 31.45 0.61 -21.50
CA GLY A 160 31.80 -0.51 -22.38
C GLY A 160 30.73 -0.84 -23.45
N GLY A 161 29.61 -0.11 -23.50
CA GLY A 161 28.62 -0.19 -24.59
C GLY A 161 27.57 -1.29 -24.45
N LEU A 162 27.62 -2.06 -23.36
CA LEU A 162 26.62 -3.08 -23.01
C LEU A 162 25.26 -2.42 -22.78
N PRO A 163 24.14 -3.02 -23.22
CA PRO A 163 22.82 -2.49 -22.94
C PRO A 163 22.49 -2.55 -21.45
N ASP A 164 21.61 -1.65 -20.99
CA ASP A 164 20.90 -1.81 -19.71
C ASP A 164 20.13 -3.15 -19.75
N PRO A 165 20.44 -4.12 -18.88
CA PRO A 165 19.88 -5.47 -18.95
C PRO A 165 18.38 -5.50 -18.65
N ASP A 166 17.91 -4.59 -17.79
CA ASP A 166 16.49 -4.49 -17.43
C ASP A 166 15.75 -3.47 -18.26
N GLY A 167 16.49 -2.60 -18.95
CA GLY A 167 15.94 -1.46 -19.65
C GLY A 167 15.24 -0.49 -18.70
N ASN A 168 15.85 -0.24 -17.55
CA ASN A 168 15.27 0.57 -16.50
C ASN A 168 15.22 2.05 -16.92
N GLY A 169 16.38 2.60 -17.29
CA GLY A 169 16.55 4.05 -17.47
C GLY A 169 16.59 4.78 -16.14
N GLN A 170 15.84 5.88 -16.01
CA GLN A 170 15.78 6.61 -14.75
C GLN A 170 15.27 5.72 -13.60
N PRO A 171 15.96 5.70 -12.44
CA PRO A 171 15.59 4.90 -11.29
C PRO A 171 14.15 5.13 -10.79
N SER A 172 13.59 4.14 -10.08
CA SER A 172 12.26 4.28 -9.48
C SER A 172 12.22 5.44 -8.47
N LEU A 173 11.08 6.12 -8.37
CA LEU A 173 10.87 7.21 -7.42
C LEU A 173 10.01 6.75 -6.26
N ILE A 174 10.40 7.11 -5.04
CA ILE A 174 9.75 6.69 -3.80
C ILE A 174 9.13 7.89 -3.12
N TYR A 175 7.81 7.85 -2.98
CA TYR A 175 7.03 8.83 -2.26
C TYR A 175 6.55 8.24 -0.93
N ALA A 176 6.47 9.06 0.11
CA ALA A 176 5.98 8.61 1.41
C ALA A 176 5.14 9.67 2.12
N VAL A 177 4.23 9.23 2.99
CA VAL A 177 3.49 10.11 3.89
C VAL A 177 3.19 9.40 5.22
N PRO A 178 3.65 9.94 6.36
CA PRO A 178 3.16 9.52 7.66
C PRO A 178 1.74 10.04 7.87
N PHE A 179 0.86 9.22 8.43
CA PHE A 179 -0.52 9.61 8.70
C PHE A 179 -1.10 8.87 9.90
N ARG A 180 -2.14 9.49 10.48
CA ARG A 180 -3.00 8.86 11.48
C ARG A 180 -4.33 8.50 10.83
N VAL A 181 -4.85 7.33 11.17
CA VAL A 181 -6.12 6.82 10.65
C VAL A 181 -7.28 7.48 11.41
N VAL A 182 -7.61 8.72 11.04
CA VAL A 182 -8.71 9.50 11.59
C VAL A 182 -9.60 10.03 10.47
N PRO A 183 -10.91 10.24 10.68
CA PRO A 183 -11.79 10.78 9.65
C PRO A 183 -11.28 12.11 9.08
N ASP A 184 -11.54 12.32 7.80
CA ASP A 184 -11.22 13.54 7.06
C ASP A 184 -9.72 13.88 6.98
N PHE A 185 -8.83 12.94 7.36
CA PHE A 185 -7.41 13.08 7.09
C PHE A 185 -7.18 13.14 5.59
N ARG A 186 -6.40 14.14 5.15
CA ARG A 186 -5.97 14.32 3.77
C ARG A 186 -4.50 14.75 3.74
N ALA A 187 -3.70 14.11 2.89
CA ALA A 187 -2.31 14.49 2.67
C ALA A 187 -1.83 14.08 1.28
N GLU A 188 -0.70 14.63 0.86
CA GLU A 188 -0.03 14.28 -0.40
C GLU A 188 1.33 13.64 -0.09
N PRO A 189 1.63 12.44 -0.64
CA PRO A 189 2.95 11.84 -0.49
C PRO A 189 4.06 12.71 -1.03
N VAL A 190 5.15 12.84 -0.27
CA VAL A 190 6.33 13.60 -0.66
C VAL A 190 7.39 12.69 -1.26
N LEU A 191 8.10 13.16 -2.29
CA LEU A 191 9.24 12.44 -2.87
C LEU A 191 10.36 12.34 -1.83
N THR A 192 10.72 11.13 -1.46
CA THR A 192 11.72 10.83 -0.42
C THR A 192 13.06 10.33 -0.97
N GLY A 193 13.08 9.89 -2.22
CA GLY A 193 14.30 9.46 -2.88
C GLY A 193 14.03 8.61 -4.11
N ARG A 194 15.08 7.93 -4.58
CA ARG A 194 15.06 7.04 -5.73
C ARG A 194 15.71 5.68 -5.44
N SER A 195 15.50 4.71 -6.32
CA SER A 195 16.34 3.50 -6.36
C SER A 195 17.70 3.76 -7.04
N ASP A 196 18.50 2.72 -7.17
CA ASP A 196 19.58 2.70 -8.15
C ASP A 196 19.04 2.34 -9.55
N GLN A 197 19.82 2.63 -10.59
CA GLN A 197 19.47 2.29 -11.98
C GLN A 197 19.58 0.79 -12.23
N LEU A 198 20.62 0.16 -11.68
CA LEU A 198 21.00 -1.21 -12.03
C LEU A 198 20.87 -2.14 -10.83
N ASP A 199 21.16 -1.62 -9.64
CA ASP A 199 21.24 -2.46 -8.46
C ASP A 199 19.95 -2.39 -7.60
N PRO A 200 19.50 -3.54 -7.05
CA PRO A 200 18.48 -3.51 -6.03
C PRO A 200 19.03 -2.83 -4.77
N VAL A 201 18.32 -1.83 -4.27
CA VAL A 201 18.65 -1.15 -3.02
C VAL A 201 17.53 -1.34 -2.00
N SER A 202 17.87 -1.29 -0.70
CA SER A 202 16.91 -1.53 0.40
C SER A 202 16.36 -0.25 1.02
N ARG A 203 16.94 0.91 0.69
CA ARG A 203 16.56 2.23 1.19
C ARG A 203 16.56 3.23 0.04
N PRO A 204 15.61 4.18 0.02
CA PRO A 204 15.63 5.26 -0.97
C PRO A 204 16.94 6.06 -0.87
N ILE A 205 17.56 6.31 -2.02
CA ILE A 205 18.70 7.20 -2.18
C ILE A 205 18.14 8.63 -2.24
N PRO A 206 18.50 9.54 -1.31
CA PRO A 206 17.94 10.89 -1.28
C PRO A 206 18.41 11.77 -2.44
N ASP A 207 19.56 11.45 -3.04
CA ASP A 207 20.11 12.18 -4.17
C ASP A 207 19.27 11.95 -5.43
N LEU A 208 18.65 13.02 -5.92
CA LEU A 208 17.83 13.03 -7.13
C LEU A 208 18.61 13.56 -8.35
N SER A 209 19.93 13.73 -8.25
CA SER A 209 20.76 14.16 -9.37
C SER A 209 20.56 13.27 -10.59
N GLY A 210 20.45 13.90 -11.76
CA GLY A 210 20.18 13.23 -13.03
C GLY A 210 18.72 12.85 -13.27
N ILE A 211 17.82 12.92 -12.27
CA ILE A 211 16.39 12.66 -12.50
C ILE A 211 15.77 13.86 -13.24
N THR A 212 15.17 13.57 -14.39
CA THR A 212 14.56 14.51 -15.34
C THR A 212 13.07 14.20 -15.54
N SER A 213 12.66 13.63 -16.67
CA SER A 213 11.28 13.28 -17.03
C SER A 213 10.54 12.51 -15.93
N ALA A 214 11.18 11.51 -15.31
CA ALA A 214 10.58 10.68 -14.26
C ALA A 214 9.98 11.51 -13.10
N ARG A 215 10.55 12.67 -12.74
CA ARG A 215 10.01 13.51 -11.65
C ARG A 215 8.62 14.08 -11.95
N HIS A 216 8.22 14.10 -13.22
CA HIS A 216 6.96 14.67 -13.69
C HIS A 216 5.87 13.61 -13.87
N ILE A 217 6.14 12.35 -13.51
CA ILE A 217 5.19 11.23 -13.68
C ILE A 217 3.92 11.39 -12.84
N LEU A 218 4.02 11.98 -11.65
CA LEU A 218 2.85 12.26 -10.82
C LEU A 218 2.30 13.64 -11.16
N LYS A 219 1.06 13.68 -11.68
CA LYS A 219 0.27 14.92 -11.76
C LYS A 219 -0.32 15.28 -10.40
N SER A 220 -0.78 14.28 -9.66
CA SER A 220 -1.25 14.44 -8.28
C SER A 220 -1.28 13.08 -7.58
N CYS A 221 -1.05 13.06 -6.28
CA CYS A 221 -1.21 11.88 -5.45
C CYS A 221 -1.81 12.30 -4.11
N VAL A 222 -3.00 11.79 -3.80
CA VAL A 222 -3.75 12.23 -2.61
C VAL A 222 -4.14 11.01 -1.78
N LEU A 223 -3.74 11.02 -0.52
CA LEU A 223 -4.20 10.10 0.51
C LEU A 223 -5.39 10.72 1.25
N THR A 224 -6.47 9.95 1.40
CA THR A 224 -7.63 10.32 2.23
C THR A 224 -8.01 9.19 3.18
N VAL A 225 -8.57 9.56 4.34
CA VAL A 225 -9.14 8.61 5.31
C VAL A 225 -10.60 8.99 5.58
N GLY A 226 -11.50 8.01 5.55
CA GLY A 226 -12.93 8.22 5.89
C GLY A 226 -13.77 8.92 4.83
N SER A 227 -13.17 9.62 3.86
CA SER A 227 -13.92 10.24 2.76
C SER A 227 -14.00 9.28 1.56
N SER A 228 -15.11 8.56 1.44
CA SER A 228 -15.58 7.99 0.17
C SER A 228 -16.69 8.88 -0.37
N ARG A 229 -16.32 9.97 -1.05
CA ARG A 229 -17.19 10.66 -1.99
C ARG A 229 -16.55 10.59 -3.36
#